data_AF-A0A2N0YZD9-F1
#
_entry.id   AF-A0A2N0YZD9-F1
#
_cell.length_a   1.000
_cell.length_b   1.000
_cell.length_c   1.000
_cell.angle_alpha   90.00
_cell.angle_beta   90.00
_cell.angle_gamma   90.00
#
_symmetry.space_group_name_H-M   'P 1'
#
loop_
_entity.id
_entity.type
_entity.pdbx_description
1 polymer ?
#
loop_
_entity_poly.entity_id
_entity_poly.type
_entity_poly.pdbx_seq_one_letter_code
_entity_poly.pdbx_strand_id
1 'polypeptide(L)'
;MARTEIISAGRSGQYFADVQSGIVIGNKWMSAQQDRTRDGYREADGQVVEIDEPFLVANGSGQLEPLLFPGDTSLGANASNVIMCRCWYQRILEGESME
;
A
#
# COMPACT_ATOMS: atom_id res chain seq x y z
N MET A 1 -7.51 20.72 7.93
CA MET A 1 -7.43 19.82 6.76
C MET A 1 -7.52 18.38 7.24
N ALA A 2 -8.22 17.50 6.51
CA ALA A 2 -8.39 16.09 6.91
C ALA A 2 -7.16 15.27 6.51
N ARG A 3 -6.53 14.60 7.47
CA ARG A 3 -5.28 13.86 7.29
C ARG A 3 -5.39 12.70 6.28
N THR A 4 -6.52 11.99 6.27
CA THR A 4 -6.75 10.85 5.38
C THR A 4 -6.65 11.27 3.92
N GLU A 5 -7.35 12.34 3.54
CA GLU A 5 -7.39 12.82 2.14
C GLU A 5 -6.02 13.23 1.63
N ILE A 6 -5.26 14.01 2.41
CA ILE A 6 -3.92 14.47 2.01
C ILE A 6 -2.97 13.30 1.78
N ILE A 7 -2.94 12.35 2.72
CA ILE A 7 -2.02 11.21 2.64
C ILE A 7 -2.41 10.27 1.50
N SER A 8 -3.70 9.98 1.32
CA SER A 8 -4.16 9.14 0.21
C SER A 8 -3.85 9.77 -1.13
N ALA A 9 -4.09 11.09 -1.29
CA ALA A 9 -3.74 11.81 -2.52
C ALA A 9 -2.24 11.78 -2.81
N GLY A 10 -1.39 12.01 -1.79
CA GLY A 10 0.06 11.96 -1.94
C GLY A 10 0.56 10.58 -2.37
N ARG A 11 0.03 9.50 -1.78
CA ARG A 11 0.41 8.13 -2.16
C ARG A 11 -0.08 7.73 -3.54
N SER A 12 -1.28 8.14 -3.91
CA SER A 12 -1.81 7.91 -5.25
C SER A 12 -0.94 8.61 -6.31
N GLY A 13 -0.60 9.89 -6.10
CA GLY A 13 0.28 10.62 -7.01
C GLY A 13 1.66 9.98 -7.11
N GLN A 14 2.21 9.52 -5.99
CA GLN A 14 3.48 8.81 -5.97
C GLN A 14 3.42 7.48 -6.72
N TYR A 15 2.39 6.66 -6.50
CA TYR A 15 2.23 5.39 -7.20
C TYR A 15 2.14 5.56 -8.72
N PHE A 16 1.33 6.52 -9.18
CA PHE A 16 1.23 6.78 -10.62
C PHE A 16 2.53 7.35 -11.22
N ALA A 17 3.28 8.15 -10.46
CA ALA A 17 4.60 8.60 -10.88
C ALA A 17 5.59 7.43 -10.97
N ASP A 18 5.54 6.49 -10.02
CA ASP A 18 6.39 5.30 -9.99
C ASP A 18 6.10 4.40 -11.19
N VAL A 19 4.81 4.11 -11.47
CA VAL A 19 4.36 3.39 -12.69
C VAL A 19 4.83 4.10 -13.95
N GLN A 20 4.64 5.43 -14.04
CA GLN A 20 5.03 6.21 -15.23
C GLN A 20 6.55 6.24 -15.44
N SER A 21 7.33 6.18 -14.36
CA SER A 21 8.79 6.25 -14.43
C SER A 21 9.41 5.05 -15.14
N GLY A 22 8.77 3.88 -15.05
CA GLY A 22 9.28 2.61 -15.60
C GLY A 22 10.53 2.06 -14.92
N ILE A 23 11.07 2.73 -13.89
CA ILE A 23 12.27 2.29 -13.16
C ILE A 23 11.94 1.56 -11.86
N VAL A 24 10.70 1.67 -11.37
CA VAL A 24 10.20 0.93 -10.21
C VAL A 24 9.60 -0.37 -10.71
N ILE A 25 10.22 -1.49 -10.36
CA ILE A 25 9.79 -2.83 -10.82
C ILE A 25 8.84 -3.49 -9.82
N GLY A 26 8.95 -3.15 -8.54
CA GLY A 26 8.12 -3.74 -7.51
C GLY A 26 7.97 -2.85 -6.28
N ASN A 27 7.11 -3.27 -5.37
CA ASN A 27 6.85 -2.58 -4.12
C ASN A 27 6.79 -3.56 -2.96
N LYS A 28 7.36 -3.16 -1.82
CA LYS A 28 7.26 -3.86 -0.55
C LYS A 28 6.33 -3.11 0.38
N TRP A 29 5.31 -3.76 0.91
CA TRP A 29 4.39 -3.17 1.87
C TRP A 29 5.12 -2.90 3.19
N MET A 30 5.03 -1.67 3.68
CA MET A 30 5.66 -1.24 4.92
C MET A 30 4.61 -0.71 5.89
N SER A 31 4.31 -1.52 6.89
CA SER A 31 3.39 -1.15 7.94
C SER A 31 3.95 -0.10 8.87
N ALA A 32 3.09 0.82 9.29
CA ALA A 32 3.45 1.75 10.34
C ALA A 32 3.65 0.95 11.64
N GLN A 33 4.82 1.02 12.26
CA GLN A 33 5.12 0.25 13.48
C GLN A 33 4.61 1.00 14.72
N GLN A 34 3.28 0.95 14.93
CA GLN A 34 2.60 1.61 16.05
C GLN A 34 1.36 0.83 16.50
N ASP A 35 0.88 1.13 17.71
CA ASP A 35 -0.23 0.42 18.36
C ASP A 35 -1.51 0.42 17.52
N ARG A 36 -1.78 1.53 16.81
CA ARG A 36 -2.98 1.73 16.01
C ARG A 36 -2.92 1.12 14.61
N THR A 37 -1.87 0.38 14.27
CA THR A 37 -1.84 -0.39 13.02
C THR A 37 -2.79 -1.57 13.15
N ARG A 38 -3.49 -1.91 12.07
CA ARG A 38 -4.48 -3.00 12.08
C ARG A 38 -3.77 -4.33 11.86
N ASP A 39 -4.33 -5.42 12.36
CA ASP A 39 -3.66 -6.72 12.33
C ASP A 39 -3.41 -7.20 10.90
N GLY A 40 -4.40 -7.11 10.01
CA GLY A 40 -4.22 -7.44 8.58
C GLY A 40 -3.12 -6.64 7.88
N TYR A 41 -2.78 -5.46 8.39
CA TYR A 41 -1.69 -4.65 7.84
C TYR A 41 -0.34 -5.12 8.38
N ARG A 42 -0.27 -5.52 9.66
CA ARG A 42 0.93 -6.13 10.22
C ARG A 42 1.23 -7.46 9.55
N GLU A 43 0.20 -8.23 9.23
CA GLU A 43 0.33 -9.49 8.48
C GLU A 43 0.83 -9.24 7.05
N ALA A 44 0.37 -8.16 6.41
CA ALA A 44 0.87 -7.75 5.09
C ALA A 44 2.27 -7.09 5.15
N ASP A 45 2.84 -6.82 6.32
CA ASP A 45 4.15 -6.18 6.44
C ASP A 45 5.25 -7.01 5.77
N GLY A 46 6.01 -6.37 4.89
CA GLY A 46 7.04 -7.01 4.11
C GLY A 46 6.55 -7.78 2.88
N GLN A 47 5.25 -7.84 2.59
CA GLN A 47 4.74 -8.40 1.33
C GLN A 47 5.37 -7.67 0.15
N VAL A 48 5.91 -8.41 -0.83
CA VAL A 48 6.51 -7.88 -2.05
C VAL A 48 5.62 -8.26 -3.24
N VAL A 49 5.34 -7.28 -4.10
CA VAL A 49 4.56 -7.45 -5.34
C VAL A 49 5.23 -6.69 -6.48
N GLU A 50 5.01 -7.12 -7.72
CA GLU A 50 5.35 -6.34 -8.91
C GLU A 50 4.59 -4.99 -8.91
N ILE A 51 5.09 -3.99 -9.62
CA ILE A 51 4.53 -2.63 -9.61
C ILE A 51 3.05 -2.57 -10.03
N ASP A 52 2.58 -3.51 -10.86
CA ASP A 52 1.21 -3.60 -11.36
C ASP A 52 0.34 -4.65 -10.65
N GLU A 53 0.91 -5.42 -9.73
CA GLU A 53 0.20 -6.44 -8.96
C GLU A 53 -0.26 -5.90 -7.59
N PRO A 54 -1.45 -6.27 -7.10
CA PRO A 54 -1.97 -5.74 -5.85
C PRO A 54 -1.39 -6.47 -4.63
N PHE A 55 -1.22 -5.72 -3.55
CA PHE A 55 -1.11 -6.31 -2.22
C PHE A 55 -2.44 -6.93 -1.80
N LEU A 56 -2.39 -8.06 -1.11
CA LEU A 56 -3.55 -8.64 -0.43
C LEU A 56 -3.49 -8.29 1.06
N VAL A 57 -4.44 -7.49 1.53
CA VAL A 57 -4.48 -6.97 2.91
C VAL A 57 -5.84 -7.27 3.54
N ALA A 58 -5.84 -7.94 4.69
CA ALA A 58 -7.08 -8.25 5.40
C ALA A 58 -7.75 -6.99 5.97
N ASN A 59 -9.02 -6.80 5.63
CA ASN A 59 -9.85 -5.71 6.10
C ASN A 59 -10.31 -5.92 7.56
N GLY A 60 -11.12 -5.01 8.10
CA GLY A 60 -11.63 -5.11 9.49
C GLY A 60 -12.49 -6.35 9.79
N SER A 61 -12.95 -7.05 8.76
CA SER A 61 -13.71 -8.31 8.86
C SER A 61 -12.85 -9.55 8.57
N GLY A 62 -11.54 -9.37 8.35
CA GLY A 62 -10.62 -10.46 7.99
C GLY A 62 -10.65 -10.88 6.52
N GLN A 63 -11.38 -10.18 5.65
CA GLN A 63 -11.40 -10.48 4.21
C GLN A 63 -10.20 -9.83 3.53
N LEU A 64 -9.45 -10.59 2.73
CA LEU A 64 -8.37 -10.04 1.91
C LEU A 64 -8.95 -9.14 0.82
N GLU A 65 -8.48 -7.91 0.76
CA GLU A 65 -8.79 -6.95 -0.29
C GLU A 65 -7.54 -6.61 -1.08
N PRO A 66 -7.65 -6.41 -2.40
CA PRO A 66 -6.53 -5.97 -3.23
C PRO A 66 -6.32 -4.46 -3.11
N LEU A 67 -5.07 -4.04 -2.92
CA LEU A 67 -4.66 -2.63 -2.93
C LEU A 67 -3.36 -2.49 -3.73
N LEU A 68 -3.29 -1.56 -4.68
CA LEU A 68 -2.03 -1.26 -5.39
C LEU A 68 -1.03 -0.49 -4.51
N PHE A 69 -1.55 0.26 -3.54
CA PHE A 69 -0.75 0.99 -2.56
C PHE A 69 -1.57 1.24 -1.27
N PRO A 70 -0.93 1.56 -0.13
CA PRO A 70 -1.66 1.81 1.11
C PRO A 70 -2.65 2.97 1.03
N GLY A 71 -3.93 2.67 1.22
CA GLY A 71 -5.02 3.64 1.11
C GLY A 71 -5.61 3.77 -0.31
N ASP A 72 -5.24 2.87 -1.21
CA ASP A 72 -5.83 2.72 -2.53
C ASP A 72 -7.30 2.28 -2.44
N THR A 73 -8.16 2.91 -3.25
CA THR A 73 -9.58 2.56 -3.42
C THR A 73 -9.89 2.06 -4.83
N SER A 74 -8.91 2.02 -5.73
CA SER A 74 -9.11 1.74 -7.16
C SER A 74 -9.62 0.31 -7.42
N LEU A 75 -9.27 -0.64 -6.55
CA LEU A 75 -9.67 -2.04 -6.64
C LEU A 75 -10.82 -2.42 -5.68
N GLY A 76 -11.51 -1.43 -5.10
CA GLY A 76 -12.70 -1.67 -4.27
C GLY A 76 -12.43 -1.98 -2.79
N ALA A 77 -11.21 -1.75 -2.30
CA ALA A 77 -10.91 -1.84 -0.88
C ALA A 77 -11.79 -0.88 -0.06
N ASN A 78 -12.35 -1.38 1.04
CA ASN A 78 -13.37 -0.64 1.77
C ASN A 78 -12.77 0.33 2.80
N ALA A 79 -13.62 1.14 3.42
CA ALA A 79 -13.23 2.15 4.39
C ALA A 79 -12.32 1.61 5.51
N SER A 80 -12.55 0.40 6.01
CA SER A 80 -11.73 -0.21 7.06
C SER A 80 -10.28 -0.41 6.64
N ASN A 81 -10.02 -0.57 5.35
CA ASN A 81 -8.70 -0.74 4.75
C ASN A 81 -8.06 0.55 4.21
N VAL A 82 -8.81 1.66 4.10
CA VAL A 82 -8.26 2.88 3.50
C VAL A 82 -8.19 4.07 4.47
N ILE A 83 -9.16 4.21 5.39
CA ILE A 83 -9.20 5.38 6.27
C ILE A 83 -8.12 5.30 7.34
N MET A 84 -7.59 6.47 7.74
CA MET A 84 -6.57 6.59 8.80
C MET A 84 -5.29 5.75 8.57
N CYS A 85 -5.10 5.22 7.36
CA CYS A 85 -3.94 4.40 7.01
C CYS A 85 -2.65 5.23 7.09
N ARG A 86 -1.61 4.66 7.71
CA ARG A 86 -0.28 5.29 7.89
C ARG A 86 0.85 4.49 7.25
N CYS A 87 0.55 3.32 6.70
CA CYS A 87 1.50 2.45 6.04
C CYS A 87 2.00 3.08 4.73
N TRP A 88 3.11 2.62 4.22
CA TRP A 88 3.71 3.10 2.97
C TRP A 88 4.23 1.89 2.20
N TYR A 89 4.81 2.10 1.03
CA TYR A 89 5.53 1.04 0.34
C TYR A 89 6.95 1.50 0.04
N GLN A 90 7.88 0.57 0.17
CA GLN A 90 9.23 0.75 -0.30
C GLN A 90 9.26 0.38 -1.79
N ARG A 91 9.78 1.29 -2.62
CA ARG A 91 10.05 1.01 -4.03
C ARG A 91 11.18 0.01 -4.15
N ILE A 92 11.07 -0.88 -5.12
CA ILE A 92 12.14 -1.74 -5.59
C ILE A 92 12.48 -1.27 -7.00
N LEU A 93 13.72 -0.81 -7.19
CA LEU A 93 14.18 -0.26 -8.46
C LEU A 93 14.75 -1.35 -9.37
N GLU A 94 14.80 -1.07 -10.66
CA GLU A 94 15.55 -1.89 -11.61
C GLU A 94 16.99 -2.11 -11.11
N GLY A 95 17.39 -3.39 -10.98
CA GLY A 95 18.70 -3.78 -10.45
C GLY A 95 18.73 -4.12 -8.95
N GLU A 96 17.64 -3.90 -8.20
CA GLU A 96 17.47 -4.39 -6.83
C GLU A 96 16.80 -5.77 -6.82
N SER A 97 17.03 -6.58 -5.76
CA SER A 97 16.40 -7.90 -5.63
C SER A 97 14.97 -7.79 -5.07
N MET A 98 14.08 -8.65 -5.57
CA MET A 98 12.68 -8.80 -5.10
C MET A 98 12.58 -9.88 -4.02
N GLU A 99 13.40 -9.76 -2.96
CA GLU A 99 13.46 -10.70 -1.83
C GLU A 99 12.80 -10.18 -0.54
#